data_AF-A0AAU7ANE6-F1
#
_entry.id   AF-A0AAU7ANE6-F1
#
_cell.length_a   1.000
_cell.length_b   1.000
_cell.length_c   1.000
_cell.angle_alpha   90.00
_cell.angle_beta   90.00
_cell.angle_gamma   90.00
#
_symmetry.space_group_name_H-M   'P 1'
#
loop_
_entity.id
_entity.type
_entity.pdbx_description
1 polymer ?
#
loop_
_entity_poly.entity_id
_entity_poly.type
_entity_poly.pdbx_seq_one_letter_code
_entity_poly.pdbx_strand_id
1 'polypeptide(L)'
;MLFYISSIFVFLLLVILVHCYHLYLWNNTLTSIDNIWVSSFECGFLNFSSAYSSFTYGFIFFLVIFVLFDLEVSLLVNFCFNISYADNFIFYYLFIIGLCLGFTFELLSGSLKWVV
;
A
#
# COMPACT_ATOMS: atom_id res chain seq x y z
N MET A 1 33.33 13.32 -15.70
CA MET A 1 33.72 11.92 -15.94
C MET A 1 33.88 11.13 -14.62
N LEU A 2 34.68 11.63 -13.65
CA LEU A 2 34.85 10.99 -12.34
C LEU A 2 33.53 10.77 -11.55
N PHE A 3 32.62 11.75 -11.55
CA PHE A 3 31.31 11.60 -10.90
C PHE A 3 30.47 10.46 -11.48
N TYR A 4 30.45 10.29 -12.82
CA TYR A 4 29.74 9.20 -13.48
C TYR A 4 30.37 7.83 -13.19
N ILE A 5 31.70 7.77 -13.09
CA ILE A 5 32.41 6.53 -12.73
C ILE A 5 32.09 6.16 -11.27
N SER A 6 32.03 7.14 -10.37
CA SER A 6 31.66 6.92 -8.97
C SER A 6 30.22 6.44 -8.81
N SER A 7 29.27 6.97 -9.57
CA SER A 7 27.86 6.56 -9.49
C SER A 7 27.65 5.14 -10.02
N ILE A 8 28.35 4.76 -11.09
CA ILE A 8 28.32 3.39 -11.63
C ILE A 8 28.91 2.39 -10.63
N PHE A 9 30.00 2.74 -9.95
CA PHE A 9 30.62 1.88 -8.95
C PHE A 9 29.70 1.64 -7.74
N VAL A 10 29.04 2.70 -7.24
CA VAL A 10 28.08 2.59 -6.14
C VAL A 10 26.90 1.71 -6.53
N PHE A 11 26.38 1.85 -7.76
CA PHE A 11 25.29 1.01 -8.24
C PHE A 11 25.67 -0.47 -8.32
N LEU A 12 26.85 -0.79 -8.87
CA LEU A 12 27.36 -2.16 -8.93
C LEU A 12 27.53 -2.77 -7.53
N LEU A 13 28.05 -2.00 -6.58
CA LEU A 13 28.24 -2.44 -5.20
C LEU A 13 26.90 -2.80 -4.55
N LEU A 14 25.87 -1.97 -4.74
CA LEU A 14 24.53 -2.24 -4.22
C LEU A 14 23.92 -3.52 -4.81
N VAL A 15 24.06 -3.74 -6.13
CA VAL A 15 23.56 -4.96 -6.79
C VAL A 15 24.24 -6.21 -6.23
N ILE A 16 25.54 -6.17 -6.00
CA ILE A 16 26.31 -7.29 -5.44
C ILE A 16 25.84 -7.60 -4.01
N LEU A 17 25.65 -6.58 -3.16
CA LEU A 17 25.17 -6.76 -1.79
C LEU A 17 23.78 -7.40 -1.74
N VAL A 18 22.85 -6.93 -2.58
CA VAL A 18 21.50 -7.50 -2.67
C VAL A 18 21.56 -8.95 -3.15
N HIS A 19 22.40 -9.25 -4.13
CA HIS A 19 22.58 -10.61 -4.61
C HIS A 19 23.17 -11.54 -3.53
N CYS A 20 24.20 -11.09 -2.80
CA CYS A 20 24.77 -11.82 -1.68
C CYS A 20 23.75 -12.10 -0.58
N TYR A 21 22.88 -11.14 -0.26
CA TYR A 21 21.79 -11.33 0.69
C TYR A 21 20.81 -12.42 0.22
N HIS A 22 20.44 -12.38 -1.05
CA HIS A 22 19.48 -13.34 -1.63
C HIS A 22 20.08 -14.74 -1.88
N LEU A 23 21.41 -14.86 -1.96
CA LEU A 23 22.08 -16.15 -2.11
C LEU A 23 21.93 -17.06 -0.88
N TYR A 24 21.30 -16.59 0.21
CA TYR A 24 20.87 -17.40 1.36
C TYR A 24 22.01 -18.24 1.97
N LEU A 25 23.27 -17.89 1.67
CA LEU A 25 24.48 -18.60 2.08
C LEU A 25 24.67 -18.58 3.60
N TRP A 26 24.08 -17.59 4.27
CA TRP A 26 24.12 -17.47 5.73
C TRP A 26 22.96 -18.18 6.43
N ASN A 27 21.92 -18.58 5.69
CA ASN A 27 20.82 -19.33 6.27
C ASN A 27 21.11 -20.84 6.20
N ASN A 28 22.30 -21.22 6.67
CA ASN A 28 22.54 -22.59 7.14
C ASN A 28 21.70 -22.78 8.40
N THR A 29 20.44 -23.11 8.18
CA THR A 29 19.55 -23.62 9.21
C THR A 29 20.17 -24.88 9.78
N LEU A 30 20.69 -24.76 11.00
CA LEU A 30 20.82 -25.88 11.95
C LEU A 30 19.39 -26.39 12.20
N THR A 31 18.85 -27.16 11.26
CA THR A 31 17.47 -27.71 11.22
C THR A 31 17.30 -28.87 12.21
N SER A 32 17.70 -28.70 13.46
CA SER A 32 17.50 -29.76 14.46
C SER A 32 17.35 -29.26 15.89
N ILE A 33 17.18 -27.95 16.11
CA ILE A 33 16.83 -27.41 17.43
C ILE A 33 15.44 -26.79 17.29
N ASP A 34 14.47 -27.69 17.40
CA ASP A 34 13.11 -27.45 17.86
C ASP A 34 12.44 -26.17 17.36
N ASN A 35 11.78 -26.33 16.21
CA ASN A 35 10.86 -25.40 15.53
C ASN A 35 9.72 -24.85 16.41
N ILE A 36 9.71 -25.13 17.72
CA ILE A 36 8.72 -24.73 18.71
C ILE A 36 8.71 -23.20 18.89
N TRP A 37 9.86 -22.54 18.77
CA TRP A 37 9.95 -21.07 18.84
C TRP A 37 9.63 -20.38 17.50
N VAL A 38 9.60 -21.13 16.40
CA VAL A 38 9.34 -20.61 15.04
C VAL A 38 7.91 -20.93 14.57
N SER A 39 7.18 -21.79 15.31
CA SER A 39 5.79 -22.14 15.02
C SER A 39 4.80 -21.05 15.44
N SER A 40 3.68 -20.93 14.72
CA SER A 40 2.58 -20.01 15.03
C SER A 40 2.07 -20.18 16.47
N PHE A 41 1.82 -19.07 17.16
CA PHE A 41 1.26 -19.09 18.52
C PHE A 41 -0.23 -19.44 18.49
N GLU A 42 -0.57 -20.68 18.86
CA GLU A 42 -1.96 -21.12 19.06
C GLU A 42 -2.27 -21.40 20.53
N CYS A 43 -1.86 -20.51 21.43
CA CYS A 43 -2.13 -20.64 22.87
C CYS A 43 -1.71 -22.00 23.47
N GLY A 44 -0.62 -22.61 22.98
CA GLY A 44 -0.09 -23.89 23.45
C GLY A 44 -0.58 -25.13 22.70
N PHE A 45 -1.40 -24.99 21.66
CA PHE A 45 -1.82 -26.09 20.79
C PHE A 45 -0.92 -26.24 19.56
N LEU A 46 -0.92 -27.45 18.99
CA LEU A 46 -0.29 -27.72 17.69
C LEU A 46 -1.14 -27.10 16.59
N ASN A 47 -0.51 -26.39 15.66
CA ASN A 47 -1.22 -25.77 14.56
C ASN A 47 -1.90 -26.84 13.68
N PHE A 48 -3.23 -26.93 13.73
CA PHE A 48 -4.01 -27.93 13.00
C PHE A 48 -4.41 -27.48 11.60
N SER A 49 -4.25 -26.18 11.25
CA SER A 49 -4.76 -25.66 9.98
C SER A 49 -3.94 -24.49 9.44
N SER A 50 -3.81 -24.41 8.12
CA SER A 50 -3.22 -23.25 7.48
C SER A 50 -3.98 -21.97 7.87
N ALA A 51 -3.25 -20.95 8.31
CA ALA A 51 -3.79 -19.63 8.70
C ALA A 51 -4.25 -18.78 7.50
N TYR A 52 -4.89 -19.40 6.50
CA TYR A 52 -5.53 -18.67 5.42
C TYR A 52 -6.84 -18.10 5.97
N SER A 53 -6.86 -16.79 6.24
CA SER A 53 -8.12 -16.09 6.41
C SER A 53 -8.75 -15.88 5.04
N SER A 54 -10.03 -16.25 4.91
CA SER A 54 -10.82 -15.89 3.74
C SER A 54 -11.01 -14.38 3.76
N PHE A 55 -10.34 -13.70 2.84
CA PHE A 55 -10.49 -12.27 2.69
C PHE A 55 -11.88 -11.94 2.17
N THR A 56 -12.57 -11.01 2.83
CA THR A 56 -13.89 -10.57 2.40
C THR A 56 -13.77 -9.59 1.24
N TYR A 57 -14.58 -9.78 0.20
CA TYR A 57 -14.62 -8.89 -0.97
C TYR A 57 -14.87 -7.42 -0.61
N GLY A 58 -15.57 -7.16 0.51
CA GLY A 58 -15.82 -5.80 0.99
C GLY A 58 -14.55 -4.98 1.24
N PHE A 59 -13.49 -5.59 1.78
CA PHE A 59 -12.24 -4.87 2.03
C PHE A 59 -11.53 -4.47 0.73
N ILE A 60 -11.64 -5.27 -0.33
CA ILE A 60 -11.08 -4.93 -1.64
C ILE A 60 -11.78 -3.69 -2.20
N PHE A 61 -13.12 -3.63 -2.11
CA PHE A 61 -13.87 -2.45 -2.57
C PHE A 61 -13.51 -1.19 -1.79
N PHE A 62 -13.35 -1.29 -0.46
CA PHE A 62 -12.88 -0.18 0.35
C PHE A 62 -11.51 0.34 -0.11
N LEU A 63 -10.55 -0.56 -0.38
CA LEU A 63 -9.21 -0.17 -0.88
C LEU A 63 -9.28 0.56 -2.22
N VAL A 64 -10.08 0.06 -3.16
CA VAL A 64 -10.21 0.69 -4.49
C VAL A 64 -10.81 2.09 -4.37
N ILE A 65 -11.86 2.25 -3.56
CA ILE A 65 -12.50 3.55 -3.39
C ILE A 65 -11.61 4.53 -2.63
N PHE A 66 -10.87 4.05 -1.62
CA PHE A 66 -9.87 4.86 -0.92
C PHE A 66 -8.82 5.44 -1.88
N VAL A 67 -8.30 4.63 -2.81
CA VAL A 67 -7.32 5.10 -3.81
C VAL A 67 -7.92 6.14 -4.75
N LEU A 68 -9.19 5.96 -5.18
CA LEU A 68 -9.87 6.93 -6.04
C LEU A 68 -10.07 8.26 -5.32
N PHE A 69 -10.53 8.25 -4.06
CA PHE A 69 -10.74 9.46 -3.29
C PHE A 69 -9.41 10.20 -2.98
N ASP A 70 -8.32 9.47 -2.73
CA ASP A 70 -6.99 10.07 -2.52
C ASP A 70 -6.47 10.79 -3.80
N LEU A 71 -6.76 10.24 -4.98
CA LEU A 71 -6.46 10.88 -6.26
C LEU A 71 -7.27 12.18 -6.42
N GLU A 72 -8.56 12.16 -6.08
CA GLU A 72 -9.43 13.33 -6.14
C GLU A 72 -8.97 14.46 -5.21
N VAL A 73 -8.55 14.13 -3.98
CA VAL A 73 -7.96 15.09 -3.04
C VAL A 73 -6.65 15.66 -3.58
N SER A 74 -5.81 14.83 -4.19
CA SER A 74 -4.57 15.28 -4.84
C SER A 74 -4.82 16.29 -5.97
N LEU A 75 -5.91 16.12 -6.73
CA LEU A 75 -6.34 17.10 -7.73
C LEU A 75 -6.83 18.41 -7.08
N LEU A 76 -7.51 18.33 -5.94
CA LEU A 76 -7.99 19.48 -5.20
C LEU A 76 -6.83 20.29 -4.58
N VAL A 77 -5.74 19.64 -4.17
CA VAL A 77 -4.54 20.35 -3.69
C VAL A 77 -3.91 21.24 -4.76
N ASN A 78 -3.94 20.82 -6.03
CA ASN A 78 -3.43 21.63 -7.15
C ASN A 78 -4.21 22.95 -7.35
N PHE A 79 -5.47 23.02 -6.91
CA PHE A 79 -6.24 24.26 -6.92
C PHE A 79 -5.66 25.31 -5.97
N CYS A 80 -5.26 24.91 -4.76
CA CYS A 80 -4.71 25.84 -3.76
C CYS A 80 -3.47 26.60 -4.26
N PHE A 81 -2.69 25.99 -5.14
CA PHE A 81 -1.49 26.60 -5.72
C PHE A 81 -1.77 27.50 -6.94
N ASN A 82 -2.95 27.40 -7.56
CA ASN A 82 -3.29 28.10 -8.81
C ASN A 82 -4.37 29.19 -8.65
N ILE A 83 -4.52 29.74 -7.43
CA ILE A 83 -5.57 30.72 -7.05
C ILE A 83 -5.63 31.96 -7.95
N SER A 84 -4.55 32.28 -8.67
CA SER A 84 -4.44 33.47 -9.53
C SER A 84 -5.34 33.45 -10.77
N TYR A 85 -5.87 32.29 -11.18
CA TYR A 85 -6.70 32.15 -12.38
C TYR A 85 -8.19 32.12 -12.02
N ALA A 86 -8.82 33.30 -11.98
CA ALA A 86 -10.24 33.48 -11.65
C ALA A 86 -11.20 32.73 -12.61
N ASP A 87 -10.78 32.46 -13.84
CA ASP A 87 -11.63 31.86 -14.86
C ASP A 87 -11.90 30.37 -14.63
N ASN A 88 -11.06 29.68 -13.84
CA ASN A 88 -11.16 28.23 -13.63
C ASN A 88 -12.02 27.84 -12.41
N PHE A 89 -12.48 28.79 -11.60
CA PHE A 89 -13.24 28.49 -10.37
C PHE A 89 -14.53 27.70 -10.63
N ILE A 90 -15.18 27.91 -11.79
CA ILE A 90 -16.43 27.21 -12.13
C ILE A 90 -16.20 25.70 -12.25
N PHE A 91 -15.05 25.28 -12.81
CA PHE A 91 -14.71 23.86 -12.99
C PHE A 91 -14.38 23.20 -11.65
N TYR A 92 -13.67 23.89 -10.77
CA TYR A 92 -13.41 23.39 -9.42
C TYR A 92 -14.68 23.28 -8.58
N TYR A 93 -15.61 24.22 -8.72
CA TYR A 93 -16.90 24.15 -8.04
C TYR A 93 -17.75 22.96 -8.53
N LEU A 94 -17.80 22.75 -9.85
CA LEU A 94 -18.44 21.56 -10.43
C LEU A 94 -17.77 20.26 -9.97
N PHE A 95 -16.44 20.25 -9.86
CA PHE A 95 -15.68 19.11 -9.37
C PHE A 95 -16.04 18.79 -7.91
N ILE A 96 -16.09 19.78 -7.02
CA ILE A 96 -16.49 19.59 -5.62
C ILE A 96 -17.93 19.05 -5.52
N ILE A 97 -18.86 19.55 -6.33
CA ILE A 97 -20.23 19.01 -6.38
C ILE A 97 -20.21 17.53 -6.78
N GLY A 98 -19.42 17.17 -7.79
CA GLY A 98 -19.23 15.78 -8.21
C GLY A 98 -18.72 14.89 -7.07
N LEU A 99 -17.71 15.36 -6.33
CA LEU A 99 -17.17 14.67 -5.15
C LEU A 99 -18.24 14.46 -4.07
N CYS A 100 -19.01 15.50 -3.75
CA CYS A 100 -20.10 15.39 -2.77
C CYS A 100 -21.14 14.35 -3.20
N LEU A 101 -21.53 14.34 -4.49
CA LEU A 101 -22.48 13.37 -5.02
C LEU A 101 -21.92 11.94 -4.96
N GLY A 102 -20.68 11.73 -5.40
CA GLY A 102 -20.01 10.42 -5.34
C GLY A 102 -19.93 9.88 -3.91
N PHE A 103 -19.51 10.73 -2.97
CA PHE A 103 -19.42 10.37 -1.55
C PHE A 103 -20.79 10.02 -0.95
N THR A 104 -21.84 10.79 -1.25
CA THR A 104 -23.19 10.46 -0.79
C THR A 104 -23.71 9.14 -1.36
N PHE A 105 -23.42 8.85 -2.63
CA PHE A 105 -23.79 7.58 -3.24
C PHE A 105 -23.10 6.38 -2.57
N GLU A 106 -21.82 6.52 -2.24
CA GLU A 106 -21.07 5.48 -1.54
C GLU A 106 -21.61 5.22 -0.12
N LEU A 107 -21.88 6.29 0.64
CA LEU A 107 -22.50 6.20 1.97
C LEU A 107 -23.82 5.43 1.93
N LEU A 108 -24.66 5.68 0.92
CA LEU A 108 -25.94 5.00 0.74
C LEU A 108 -25.78 3.55 0.27
N SER A 109 -24.75 3.25 -0.52
CA SER A 109 -24.46 1.90 -1.03
C SER A 109 -24.01 0.94 0.06
N GLY A 110 -23.55 1.44 1.21
CA GLY A 110 -23.20 0.62 2.36
C GLY A 110 -21.90 -0.17 2.19
N SER A 111 -21.05 0.18 1.22
CA SER A 111 -19.70 -0.37 1.04
C SER A 111 -18.82 -0.19 2.28
N LEU A 112 -19.08 0.87 3.05
CA LEU A 112 -18.37 1.25 4.27
C LEU A 112 -18.93 0.58 5.54
N LYS A 113 -20.01 -0.21 5.42
CA LYS A 113 -20.65 -0.84 6.59
C LYS A 113 -19.81 -2.03 7.04
N TRP A 114 -18.92 -1.77 7.98
CA TRP A 114 -18.12 -2.80 8.62
C TRP A 114 -19.05 -3.68 9.47
N VAL A 115 -19.24 -4.93 9.04
CA VAL A 115 -19.78 -5.96 9.91
C VAL A 115 -18.58 -6.47 10.70
N VAL A 116 -18.51 -6.05 11.96
CA VAL A 116 -17.60 -6.62 12.97
C VAL A 116 -17.94 -8.11 13.13
#